data_AF-A0A9D2SHD1-F1
#
_entry.id   AF-A0A9D2SHD1-F1
#
_cell.length_a   1.000
_cell.length_b   1.000
_cell.length_c   1.000
_cell.angle_alpha   90.00
_cell.angle_beta   90.00
_cell.angle_gamma   90.00
#
_symmetry.space_group_name_H-M   'P 1'
#
loop_
_entity.id
_entity.type
_entity.pdbx_description
1 polymer ?
#
loop_
_entity_poly.entity_id
_entity_poly.type
_entity_poly.pdbx_seq_one_letter_code
_entity_poly.pdbx_strand_id
1 'polypeptide(L)'
;MNNTKQEKQKGLSRLFTMEMPHTYLLIFAILVICALLTYVIPAGQFDTAPNETGREILIPGTFHRVAQNPVSLYQFFNAIPTGLSEMSSLIFFVMIAGGSFAIINATQTIDIVINKLVKALEGKEHLIVFVIMFLFSLLGGLIGFDAECV
;
A
#
# COMPACT_ATOMS: atom_id res chain seq x y z
N MET A 1 -50.44 4.64 -11.33
CA MET A 1 -49.62 3.87 -10.38
C MET A 1 -48.12 3.85 -10.76
N ASN A 2 -47.56 4.93 -11.35
CA ASN A 2 -46.21 4.92 -11.97
C ASN A 2 -45.19 5.90 -11.37
N ASN A 3 -45.55 6.74 -10.39
CA ASN A 3 -44.66 7.80 -9.90
C ASN A 3 -43.71 7.35 -8.77
N THR A 4 -44.05 6.30 -8.01
CA THR A 4 -43.24 5.86 -6.85
C THR A 4 -41.97 5.09 -7.23
N LYS A 5 -41.89 4.52 -8.44
CA LYS A 5 -40.70 3.78 -8.90
C LYS A 5 -39.59 4.68 -9.44
N GLN A 6 -39.93 5.85 -9.99
CA GLN A 6 -38.93 6.76 -10.59
C GLN A 6 -38.12 7.53 -9.55
N GLU A 7 -38.70 7.84 -8.38
CA GLU A 7 -38.00 8.56 -7.30
C GLU A 7 -36.91 7.67 -6.65
N LYS A 8 -37.21 6.37 -6.46
CA LYS A 8 -36.29 5.40 -5.86
C LYS A 8 -35.08 5.11 -6.76
N GLN A 9 -35.26 5.07 -8.09
CA GLN A 9 -34.16 4.90 -9.05
C GLN A 9 -33.30 6.16 -9.21
N LYS A 10 -33.90 7.37 -9.18
CA LYS A 10 -33.14 8.64 -9.22
C LYS A 10 -32.29 8.89 -7.97
N GLY A 11 -32.73 8.42 -6.80
CA GLY A 11 -31.94 8.52 -5.55
C GLY A 11 -30.71 7.61 -5.55
N LEU A 12 -30.87 6.38 -6.08
CA LEU A 12 -29.78 5.40 -6.17
C LEU A 12 -28.76 5.76 -7.27
N SER A 13 -29.20 6.34 -8.39
CA SER A 13 -28.30 6.77 -9.48
C SER A 13 -27.49 8.03 -9.15
N ARG A 14 -27.96 8.88 -8.23
CA ARG A 14 -27.17 10.01 -7.69
C ARG A 14 -26.03 9.57 -6.77
N LEU A 15 -26.10 8.38 -6.18
CA LEU A 15 -24.98 7.81 -5.41
C LEU A 15 -23.81 7.38 -6.31
N PHE A 16 -24.10 7.04 -7.57
CA PHE A 16 -23.09 6.57 -8.53
C PHE A 16 -22.71 7.61 -9.60
N THR A 17 -23.11 8.88 -9.44
CA THR A 17 -22.62 10.00 -10.26
C THR A 17 -21.66 10.87 -9.45
N MET A 18 -20.73 10.25 -8.73
CA MET A 18 -19.72 10.95 -7.93
C MET A 18 -18.43 11.06 -8.75
N GLU A 19 -17.90 12.27 -8.89
CA GLU A 19 -16.50 12.51 -9.28
C GLU A 19 -15.61 11.53 -8.52
N MET A 20 -14.54 11.01 -9.17
CA MET A 20 -13.72 9.92 -8.61
C MET A 20 -13.44 10.19 -7.12
N PRO A 21 -13.94 9.35 -6.20
CA PRO A 21 -13.80 9.61 -4.79
C PRO A 21 -12.32 9.67 -4.45
N HIS A 22 -11.94 10.71 -3.70
CA HIS A 22 -10.56 10.94 -3.32
C HIS A 22 -9.97 9.68 -2.67
N THR A 23 -8.72 9.33 -2.98
CA THR A 23 -8.04 8.14 -2.43
C THR A 23 -8.13 8.04 -0.90
N TYR A 24 -8.06 9.17 -0.19
CA TYR A 24 -8.25 9.20 1.27
C TYR A 24 -9.65 8.75 1.71
N LEU A 25 -10.69 9.15 0.97
CA LEU A 25 -12.06 8.70 1.24
C LEU A 25 -12.20 7.20 1.00
N LEU A 26 -11.57 6.68 -0.05
CA LEU A 26 -11.57 5.26 -0.36
C LEU A 26 -10.90 4.42 0.74
N ILE A 27 -9.70 4.84 1.18
CA ILE A 27 -8.99 4.16 2.28
C ILE A 27 -9.81 4.21 3.57
N PHE A 28 -10.40 5.37 3.90
CA PHE A 28 -11.26 5.51 5.08
C PHE A 28 -12.49 4.62 5.01
N ALA A 29 -13.16 4.53 3.85
CA ALA A 29 -14.32 3.66 3.66
C ALA A 29 -13.96 2.18 3.87
N ILE A 30 -12.81 1.73 3.35
CA ILE A 30 -12.31 0.37 3.58
C ILE A 30 -12.05 0.12 5.07
N LEU A 31 -11.43 1.09 5.77
CA LEU A 31 -11.14 0.99 7.20
C LEU A 31 -12.43 0.83 8.03
N VAL A 32 -13.47 1.60 7.72
CA VAL A 32 -14.80 1.48 8.35
C VAL A 32 -15.42 0.11 8.08
N ILE A 33 -15.36 -0.38 6.84
CA ILE A 33 -15.91 -1.69 6.47
C ILE A 33 -15.18 -2.81 7.24
N CYS A 34 -13.85 -2.78 7.31
CA CYS A 34 -13.06 -3.76 8.06
C CYS A 34 -13.41 -3.77 9.56
N ALA A 35 -13.57 -2.59 10.17
CA ALA A 35 -13.96 -2.48 11.57
C ALA A 35 -15.36 -3.04 11.84
N LEU A 36 -16.33 -2.79 10.94
CA LEU A 36 -17.66 -3.38 11.02
C LEU A 36 -17.63 -4.91 10.83
N LEU A 37 -16.77 -5.41 9.93
CA LEU A 37 -16.58 -6.84 9.72
C LEU A 37 -16.05 -7.55 10.96
N THR A 38 -15.26 -6.89 11.81
CA THR A 38 -14.77 -7.48 13.08
C THR A 38 -15.91 -7.85 14.04
N TYR A 39 -17.09 -7.23 13.91
CA TYR A 39 -18.26 -7.59 14.72
C TYR A 39 -18.97 -8.85 14.23
N VAL A 40 -18.91 -9.12 12.92
CA VAL A 40 -19.61 -10.25 12.28
C VAL A 40 -18.74 -11.51 12.29
N ILE A 41 -17.42 -11.35 12.15
CA ILE A 41 -16.48 -12.47 12.02
C ILE A 41 -16.00 -12.91 13.41
N PRO A 42 -16.28 -14.16 13.85
CA PRO A 42 -15.81 -14.67 15.13
C PRO A 42 -14.30 -14.92 15.10
N ALA A 43 -13.62 -14.58 16.19
CA ALA A 43 -12.20 -14.86 16.35
C ALA A 43 -11.97 -16.36 16.62
N GLY A 44 -11.03 -16.96 15.91
CA GLY A 44 -10.60 -18.35 16.11
C GLY A 44 -9.09 -18.45 16.03
N GLN A 45 -8.50 -19.33 16.83
CA GLN A 45 -7.06 -19.56 16.88
C GLN A 45 -6.77 -21.06 16.83
N PHE A 46 -5.59 -21.40 16.32
CA PHE A 46 -5.03 -22.75 16.36
C PHE A 46 -3.91 -22.75 17.40
N ASP A 47 -3.85 -23.77 18.24
CA ASP A 47 -2.75 -23.91 19.19
C ASP A 47 -1.45 -24.22 18.44
N THR A 48 -0.37 -23.54 18.84
CA THR A 48 0.99 -23.82 18.39
C THR A 48 1.72 -24.69 19.41
N ALA A 49 2.44 -25.70 18.95
CA ALA A 49 3.35 -26.49 19.79
C ALA A 49 4.77 -26.47 19.21
N PRO A 50 5.80 -26.48 20.07
CA PRO A 50 7.18 -26.57 19.62
C PRO A 50 7.46 -27.95 19.01
N ASN A 51 7.98 -27.98 17.78
CA ASN A 51 8.52 -29.19 17.18
C ASN A 51 9.93 -29.51 17.75
N GLU A 52 10.47 -30.69 17.46
CA GLU A 52 11.80 -31.17 17.90
C GLU A 52 12.97 -30.26 17.45
N THR A 53 12.72 -29.32 16.53
CA THR A 53 13.67 -28.31 16.02
C THR A 53 13.44 -26.90 16.60
N GLY A 54 12.57 -26.74 17.61
CA GLY A 54 12.31 -25.46 18.28
C GLY A 54 11.46 -24.46 17.50
N ARG A 55 10.87 -24.90 16.38
CA ARG A 55 9.91 -24.10 15.59
C ARG A 55 8.49 -24.40 16.04
N GLU A 56 7.73 -23.35 16.37
CA GLU A 56 6.30 -23.47 16.64
C GLU A 56 5.56 -23.91 15.37
N ILE A 57 4.91 -25.08 15.44
CA ILE A 57 4.06 -25.61 14.37
C ILE A 57 2.60 -25.56 14.83
N LEU A 58 1.70 -25.18 13.93
CA LEU A 58 0.26 -25.22 14.20
C LEU A 58 -0.17 -26.68 14.31
N ILE A 59 -0.87 -27.03 15.40
CA ILE A 59 -1.38 -28.38 15.60
C ILE A 59 -2.66 -28.55 14.75
N PRO A 60 -2.71 -29.47 13.79
CA PRO A 60 -3.91 -29.70 13.00
C PRO A 60 -5.03 -30.28 13.89
N GLY A 61 -6.18 -29.60 13.92
CA GLY A 61 -7.38 -30.05 14.66
C GLY A 61 -7.65 -29.34 15.99
N THR A 62 -6.77 -28.46 16.47
CA THR A 62 -6.94 -27.69 17.73
C THR A 62 -7.58 -26.32 17.52
N PHE A 63 -8.43 -26.18 16.51
CA PHE A 63 -9.16 -24.93 16.29
C PHE A 63 -10.10 -24.68 17.47
N HIS A 64 -9.84 -23.61 18.22
CA HIS A 64 -10.72 -23.17 19.29
C HIS A 64 -11.16 -21.73 19.04
N ARG A 65 -12.41 -21.46 19.40
CA ARG A 65 -13.00 -20.12 19.29
C ARG A 65 -12.55 -19.30 20.48
N VAL A 66 -11.84 -18.20 20.23
CA VAL A 66 -11.34 -17.31 21.28
C VAL A 66 -12.36 -16.21 21.58
N ALA A 67 -12.18 -15.54 22.73
CA ALA A 67 -13.02 -14.41 23.09
C ALA A 67 -12.98 -13.33 21.99
N GLN A 68 -14.15 -12.90 21.52
CA GLN A 68 -14.23 -11.83 20.53
C GLN A 68 -13.72 -10.53 21.16
N ASN A 69 -12.75 -9.90 20.51
CA ASN A 69 -12.29 -8.55 20.83
C ASN A 69 -12.64 -7.62 19.66
N PRO A 70 -13.90 -7.18 19.53
CA PRO A 70 -14.29 -6.29 18.44
C PRO A 70 -13.57 -4.95 18.57
N VAL A 71 -13.18 -4.37 17.43
CA VAL A 71 -12.52 -3.06 17.39
C VAL A 71 -13.45 -2.00 17.98
N SER A 72 -13.10 -1.47 19.15
CA SER A 72 -13.85 -0.38 19.77
C SER A 72 -13.62 0.94 19.02
N LEU A 73 -14.52 1.93 19.19
CA LEU A 73 -14.34 3.26 18.58
C LEU A 73 -13.00 3.90 18.95
N TYR A 74 -12.54 3.70 20.19
CA TYR A 74 -11.23 4.17 20.63
C TYR A 74 -10.08 3.51 19.88
N GLN A 75 -10.14 2.19 19.67
CA GLN A 75 -9.13 1.46 18.88
C GLN A 75 -9.19 1.82 17.40
N PHE A 76 -10.37 2.08 16.85
CA PHE A 76 -10.55 2.52 15.47
C PHE A 76 -9.82 3.85 15.20
N PHE A 77 -10.02 4.85 16.07
CA PHE A 77 -9.31 6.12 15.92
C PHE A 77 -7.82 6.01 16.24
N ASN A 78 -7.41 5.10 17.15
CA ASN A 78 -5.98 4.83 17.41
C ASN A 78 -5.28 4.03 16.30
N ALA A 79 -6.01 3.27 15.48
CA ALA A 79 -5.42 2.47 14.40
C ALA A 79 -4.68 3.35 13.37
N ILE A 80 -5.18 4.56 13.11
CA ILE A 80 -4.58 5.52 12.17
C ILE A 80 -3.18 5.97 12.65
N PRO A 81 -3.02 6.57 13.86
CA PRO A 81 -1.71 6.96 14.36
C PRO A 81 -0.79 5.76 14.63
N THR A 82 -1.31 4.62 15.09
CA THR A 82 -0.49 3.41 15.27
C THR A 82 0.08 2.92 13.95
N GLY A 83 -0.73 2.83 12.89
CA GLY A 83 -0.24 2.42 11.57
C GLY A 83 0.79 3.40 10.99
N LEU A 84 0.61 4.71 11.19
CA LEU A 84 1.61 5.73 10.83
C LEU A 84 2.92 5.56 11.61
N SER A 85 2.86 5.17 12.88
CA SER A 85 4.05 4.91 13.70
C SER A 85 4.79 3.66 13.26
N GLU A 86 4.08 2.58 12.91
CA GLU A 86 4.68 1.34 12.38
C GLU A 86 5.36 1.57 11.02
N MET A 87 4.75 2.39 10.16
CA MET A 87 5.30 2.77 8.86
C MET A 87 6.29 3.96 8.91
N SER A 88 6.63 4.47 10.09
CA SER A 88 7.44 5.69 10.24
C SER A 88 8.78 5.60 9.52
N SER A 89 9.45 4.44 9.57
CA SER A 89 10.72 4.20 8.87
C SER A 89 10.61 4.44 7.35
N LEU A 90 9.53 3.96 6.72
CA LEU A 90 9.29 4.15 5.29
C LEU A 90 8.99 5.61 4.95
N ILE A 91 8.21 6.29 5.79
CA ILE A 91 7.89 7.72 5.60
C ILE A 91 9.18 8.55 5.63
N PHE A 92 10.07 8.30 6.61
CA PHE A 92 11.36 8.99 6.67
C PHE A 92 12.26 8.65 5.49
N PHE A 93 12.29 7.39 5.04
CA PHE A 93 13.04 7.00 3.87
C PHE A 93 12.57 7.75 2.61
N VAL A 94 11.27 7.76 2.32
CA VAL A 94 10.69 8.47 1.17
C VAL A 94 10.92 9.97 1.28
N MET A 95 10.83 10.55 2.47
CA MET A 95 11.12 11.97 2.71
C MET A 95 12.58 12.32 2.40
N ILE A 96 13.54 11.53 2.89
CA ILE A 96 14.97 11.76 2.64
C ILE A 96 15.30 11.56 1.16
N ALA A 97 14.75 10.51 0.53
CA ALA A 97 14.90 10.28 -0.90
C ALA A 97 14.34 11.47 -1.69
N GLY A 98 13.11 11.90 -1.41
CA GLY A 98 12.46 13.04 -2.05
C GLY A 98 13.23 14.36 -1.86
N GLY A 99 13.74 14.62 -0.64
CA GLY A 99 14.58 15.79 -0.35
C GLY A 99 15.90 15.76 -1.11
N SER A 100 16.54 14.58 -1.21
CA SER A 100 17.76 14.42 -2.01
C SER A 100 17.50 14.63 -3.50
N PHE A 101 16.40 14.07 -4.03
CA PHE A 101 15.97 14.32 -5.41
C PHE A 101 15.69 15.80 -5.67
N ALA A 102 15.10 16.52 -4.70
CA ALA A 102 14.87 17.96 -4.83
C ALA A 102 16.19 18.74 -4.95
N ILE A 103 17.22 18.39 -4.17
CA ILE A 103 18.56 19.00 -4.27
C ILE A 103 19.19 18.69 -5.63
N ILE A 104 19.14 17.42 -6.07
CA ILE A 104 19.69 16.99 -7.36
C ILE A 104 19.02 17.72 -8.55
N ASN A 105 17.71 17.98 -8.45
CA ASN A 105 16.97 18.73 -9.46
C ASN A 105 17.34 20.22 -9.40
N ALA A 106 17.48 20.80 -8.21
CA ALA A 106 17.90 22.19 -8.04
C ALA A 106 19.31 22.45 -8.61
N THR A 107 20.20 21.47 -8.55
CA THR A 107 21.54 21.56 -9.15
C THR A 107 21.57 21.28 -10.66
N GLN A 108 20.42 21.00 -11.30
CA GLN A 108 20.29 20.62 -12.72
C GLN A 108 21.24 19.47 -13.12
N THR A 109 21.60 18.62 -12.16
CA THR A 109 22.57 17.55 -12.41
C THR A 109 22.01 16.51 -13.36
N ILE A 110 20.68 16.28 -13.32
CA ILE A 110 19.98 15.39 -14.24
C ILE A 110 20.12 15.89 -15.70
N ASP A 111 19.91 17.17 -15.96
CA ASP A 111 20.02 17.74 -17.31
C ASP A 111 21.44 17.61 -17.87
N ILE A 112 22.45 17.86 -17.03
CA ILE A 112 23.87 17.71 -17.42
C ILE A 112 24.19 16.24 -17.73
N VAL A 113 23.75 15.31 -16.88
CA VAL A 113 23.96 13.87 -17.08
C VAL A 113 23.30 13.40 -18.37
N ILE A 114 22.05 13.78 -18.64
CA ILE A 114 21.33 13.43 -19.86
C ILE A 114 22.08 13.97 -21.09
N ASN A 115 22.44 15.26 -21.10
CA ASN A 115 23.16 15.86 -22.22
C ASN A 115 24.53 15.20 -22.45
N LYS A 116 25.25 14.85 -21.37
CA LYS A 116 26.52 14.13 -21.46
C LYS A 116 26.34 12.72 -22.02
N LEU A 117 25.26 12.03 -21.64
CA LEU A 117 24.94 10.69 -22.11
C LEU A 117 24.60 10.70 -23.61
N VAL A 118 23.76 11.65 -24.05
CA VAL A 118 23.39 11.80 -25.47
C VAL A 118 24.62 12.08 -26.32
N LYS A 119 25.51 12.99 -25.90
CA LYS A 119 26.77 13.26 -26.63
C LYS A 119 27.73 12.07 -26.64
N ALA A 120 27.82 11.33 -25.53
CA ALA A 120 28.70 10.17 -25.44
C ALA A 120 28.25 9.00 -26.33
N LEU A 121 26.96 8.93 -26.65
CA LEU A 121 26.32 7.85 -27.41
C LEU A 121 25.74 8.34 -28.75
N GLU A 122 26.23 9.48 -29.25
CA GLU A 122 25.82 10.08 -30.51
C GLU A 122 26.04 9.08 -31.67
N GLY A 123 24.98 8.79 -32.44
CA GLY A 123 24.99 7.79 -33.52
C GLY A 123 24.67 6.34 -33.10
N LYS A 124 24.45 6.05 -31.80
CA LYS A 124 24.06 4.73 -31.27
C LYS A 124 22.86 4.83 -30.32
N GLU A 125 21.81 5.51 -30.75
CA GLU A 125 20.62 5.82 -29.95
C GLU A 125 19.92 4.56 -29.39
N HIS A 126 19.91 3.46 -30.14
CA HIS A 126 19.37 2.17 -29.67
C HIS A 126 20.10 1.61 -28.43
N LEU A 127 21.40 1.94 -28.27
CA LEU A 127 22.19 1.49 -27.13
C LEU A 127 21.85 2.28 -25.86
N ILE A 128 21.42 3.56 -25.99
CA ILE A 128 20.96 4.38 -24.85
C ILE A 128 19.75 3.72 -24.19
N VAL A 129 18.75 3.33 -24.99
CA VAL A 129 17.52 2.68 -24.50
C VAL A 129 17.86 1.37 -23.80
N PHE A 130 18.75 0.55 -24.39
CA PHE A 130 19.18 -0.71 -23.78
C PHE A 130 19.89 -0.52 -22.44
N VAL A 131 20.80 0.46 -22.35
CA VAL A 131 21.53 0.76 -21.10
C VAL A 131 20.59 1.25 -20.01
N ILE A 132 19.63 2.13 -20.34
CA ILE A 132 18.64 2.62 -19.38
C ILE A 132 17.76 1.46 -18.90
N MET A 133 17.23 0.62 -19.80
CA MET A 133 16.44 -0.56 -19.44
C MET A 133 17.23 -1.49 -18.51
N PHE A 134 18.49 -1.77 -18.84
CA PHE A 134 19.35 -2.63 -18.03
C PHE A 134 19.60 -2.02 -16.65
N LEU A 135 19.88 -0.71 -16.58
CA LEU A 135 20.09 0.01 -15.32
C LEU A 135 18.85 -0.05 -14.42
N PHE A 136 17.66 0.22 -14.96
CA PHE A 136 16.41 0.16 -14.20
C PHE A 136 16.06 -1.27 -13.78
N SER A 137 16.32 -2.26 -14.63
CA SER A 137 16.14 -3.67 -14.26
C SER A 137 17.11 -4.11 -13.16
N LEU A 138 18.36 -3.64 -13.19
CA LEU A 138 19.37 -3.96 -12.19
C LEU A 138 19.07 -3.25 -10.86
N LEU A 139 18.70 -1.97 -10.89
CA LEU A 139 18.26 -1.23 -9.70
C LEU A 139 17.00 -1.84 -9.09
N GLY A 140 15.99 -2.17 -9.90
CA GLY A 140 14.77 -2.82 -9.43
C GLY A 140 15.03 -4.22 -8.87
N GLY A 141 15.92 -4.99 -9.49
CA GLY A 141 16.28 -6.34 -9.05
C GLY A 141 17.20 -6.39 -7.83
N LEU A 142 18.11 -5.42 -7.66
CA LEU A 142 19.07 -5.37 -6.55
C LEU A 142 18.52 -4.63 -5.33
N ILE A 143 17.83 -3.51 -5.55
CA ILE A 143 17.29 -2.69 -4.45
C ILE A 143 15.97 -3.27 -3.94
N GLY A 144 15.43 -4.32 -4.60
CA GLY A 144 14.33 -5.19 -4.17
C GLY A 144 13.61 -4.65 -2.95
N PHE A 145 12.73 -3.67 -3.18
CA PHE A 145 12.10 -2.90 -2.12
C PHE A 145 11.09 -3.84 -1.45
N ASP A 146 11.58 -4.69 -0.55
CA ASP A 146 10.83 -5.81 0.02
C ASP A 146 9.74 -5.35 1.00
N ALA A 147 9.77 -4.07 1.39
CA ALA A 147 8.85 -3.46 2.34
C ALA A 147 7.41 -3.25 1.81
N GLU A 148 7.12 -3.63 0.57
CA GLU A 148 5.77 -3.60 -0.05
C GLU A 148 5.18 -5.00 -0.31
N CYS A 149 5.84 -6.08 0.14
CA CYS A 149 5.38 -7.47 0.04
C CYS A 149 5.08 -8.09 1.43
N VAL A 150 4.17 -7.48 2.20
CA VAL A 150 3.50 -8.11 3.37
C VAL A 150 2.00 -7.97 3.23
#